data_AF-A0A257LVY2-F1
#
_entry.id   AF-A0A257LVY2-F1
#
_cell.length_a   1.000
_cell.length_b   1.000
_cell.length_c   1.000
_cell.angle_alpha   90.00
_cell.angle_beta   90.00
_cell.angle_gamma   90.00
#
_symmetry.space_group_name_H-M   'P 1'
#
loop_
_entity.id
_entity.type
_entity.pdbx_description
1 polymer ?
#
loop_
_entity_poly.entity_id
_entity_poly.type
_entity_poly.pdbx_seq_one_letter_code
_entity_poly.pdbx_strand_id
1 'polypeptide(L)'
;MIVKRGTRIRVKGKLKFKLQLECYRCGEPFTTDNEESFDLLFFVEHPSFYGRSKELTMEDFRVLPYNGDEIDLWQVLRETIILAIPTKPLCKPDCKGLCPICGVNWNLTTCEHQPSSTSE
;
A
#
# COMPACT_ATOMS: atom_id res chain seq x y z
N MET A 1 13.84 -11.95 7.40
CA MET A 1 14.71 -13.07 6.99
C MET A 1 15.49 -12.66 5.76
N ILE A 2 16.81 -12.74 5.81
CA ILE A 2 17.71 -12.45 4.68
C ILE A 2 18.45 -13.75 4.35
N VAL A 3 18.41 -14.17 3.09
CA VAL A 3 19.08 -15.39 2.62
C VAL A 3 19.91 -15.06 1.38
N LYS A 4 21.23 -15.28 1.45
CA LYS A 4 22.15 -15.16 0.31
C LYS A 4 22.45 -16.53 -0.28
N ARG A 5 22.35 -16.67 -1.60
CA ARG A 5 22.70 -17.89 -2.36
C ARG A 5 23.43 -17.47 -3.65
N GLY A 6 24.75 -17.63 -3.66
CA GLY A 6 25.58 -17.18 -4.78
C GLY A 6 25.42 -15.67 -5.00
N THR A 7 24.98 -15.30 -6.21
CA THR A 7 24.73 -13.91 -6.61
C THR A 7 23.31 -13.41 -6.29
N ARG A 8 22.49 -14.17 -5.57
CA ARG A 8 21.09 -13.82 -5.23
C ARG A 8 20.94 -13.54 -3.75
N ILE A 9 20.21 -12.49 -3.41
CA ILE A 9 19.84 -12.17 -2.02
C ILE A 9 18.32 -12.06 -1.94
N ARG A 10 17.69 -12.90 -1.11
CA ARG A 10 16.26 -12.82 -0.83
C ARG A 10 16.02 -12.16 0.52
N VAL A 11 15.16 -11.15 0.54
CA VAL A 11 14.77 -10.42 1.75
C VAL A 11 13.27 -10.58 1.94
N LYS A 12 12.87 -11.22 3.04
CA LYS A 12 11.47 -11.30 3.48
C LYS A 12 11.27 -10.57 4.78
N GLY A 13 10.18 -9.84 4.89
CA GLY A 13 9.86 -9.11 6.12
C GLY A 13 8.38 -8.78 6.24
N LYS A 14 8.06 -8.19 7.38
CA LYS A 14 6.78 -7.56 7.68
C LYS A 14 7.04 -6.08 7.95
N LEU A 15 6.22 -5.23 7.37
CA LEU A 15 6.23 -3.80 7.53
C LEU A 15 4.99 -3.40 8.34
N LYS A 16 5.20 -2.88 9.54
CA LYS A 16 4.13 -2.30 10.37
C LYS A 16 4.21 -0.79 10.29
N PHE A 17 3.09 -0.15 9.98
CA PHE A 17 3.03 1.31 9.80
C PHE A 17 1.64 1.84 10.12
N LYS A 18 1.59 3.14 10.42
CA LYS A 18 0.34 3.87 10.62
C LYS A 18 0.12 4.82 9.46
N LEU A 19 -1.12 4.87 8.97
CA LEU A 19 -1.54 5.86 7.99
C LEU A 19 -2.48 6.85 8.66
N GLN A 20 -2.20 8.14 8.51
CA GLN A 20 -3.13 9.22 8.84
C GLN A 20 -3.87 9.59 7.56
N LEU A 21 -5.18 9.39 7.54
CA LEU A 21 -6.04 9.53 6.36
C LEU A 21 -7.26 10.39 6.69
N GLU A 22 -7.93 10.88 5.66
CA GLU A 22 -9.22 11.56 5.77
C GLU A 22 -10.34 10.61 5.35
N CYS A 23 -11.43 10.58 6.11
CA CYS A 23 -12.56 9.72 5.79
C CYS A 23 -13.28 10.19 4.52
N TYR A 24 -13.40 9.30 3.53
CA TYR A 24 -14.10 9.57 2.27
C TYR A 24 -15.57 9.97 2.46
N ARG A 25 -16.21 9.54 3.56
CA ARG A 25 -17.63 9.82 3.82
C ARG A 25 -17.88 11.04 4.70
N CYS A 26 -17.10 11.22 5.77
CA CYS A 26 -17.34 12.29 6.75
C CYS A 26 -16.25 13.37 6.80
N GLY A 27 -15.15 13.23 6.05
CA GLY A 27 -14.03 14.18 6.05
C GLY A 27 -13.14 14.14 7.31
N GLU A 28 -13.61 13.55 8.40
CA GLU A 28 -12.85 13.46 9.65
C GLU A 28 -11.51 12.74 9.47
N PRO A 29 -10.41 13.28 10.02
CA PRO A 29 -9.12 12.61 10.02
C PRO A 29 -9.17 11.39 10.95
N PHE A 30 -8.49 10.32 10.56
CA PHE A 30 -8.34 9.12 11.38
C PHE A 30 -7.01 8.43 11.12
N THR A 31 -6.59 7.59 12.07
CA THR A 31 -5.38 6.78 11.93
C THR A 31 -5.75 5.31 11.83
N THR A 32 -5.11 4.59 10.92
CA THR A 32 -5.24 3.12 10.81
C THR A 32 -3.88 2.46 10.98
N ASP A 33 -3.86 1.34 11.70
CA ASP A 33 -2.73 0.44 11.81
C ASP A 33 -2.72 -0.53 10.63
N ASN A 34 -1.57 -0.69 9.97
CA ASN A 34 -1.41 -1.57 8.82
C ASN A 34 -0.20 -2.49 9.01
N GLU A 35 -0.32 -3.69 8.48
CA GLU A 35 0.77 -4.66 8.41
C GLU A 35 0.82 -5.23 6.99
N GLU A 36 1.94 -5.02 6.30
CA GLU A 36 2.17 -5.57 4.97
C GLU A 36 3.34 -6.54 4.98
N SER A 37 3.26 -7.60 4.19
CA SER A 37 4.37 -8.53 4.00
C SER A 37 5.07 -8.28 2.67
N PHE A 38 6.40 -8.33 2.67
CA PHE A 38 7.19 -8.16 1.46
C PHE A 38 8.17 -9.32 1.26
N ASP A 39 8.44 -9.63 -0.01
CA ASP A 39 9.35 -10.68 -0.47
C ASP A 39 10.09 -10.18 -1.71
N LEU A 40 11.38 -9.89 -1.52
CA LEU A 40 12.24 -9.21 -2.47
C LEU A 40 13.44 -10.08 -2.83
N LEU A 41 13.88 -9.98 -4.09
CA LEU A 41 14.99 -10.74 -4.63
C LEU A 41 15.97 -9.80 -5.34
N PHE A 42 17.17 -9.65 -4.80
CA PHE A 42 18.25 -8.82 -5.32
C PHE A 42 19.32 -9.68 -6.01
N PHE A 43 20.02 -9.10 -6.98
CA PHE A 43 21.13 -9.73 -7.70
C PHE A 43 22.41 -8.89 -7.59
N VAL A 44 23.54 -9.53 -7.29
CA VAL A 44 24.84 -8.87 -6.97
C VAL A 44 25.51 -8.23 -8.18
N GLU A 45 25.16 -8.66 -9.39
CA GLU A 45 25.64 -8.07 -10.63
C GLU A 45 24.47 -8.10 -11.61
N HIS A 46 24.29 -7.02 -12.38
CA HIS A 46 23.42 -7.06 -13.55
C HIS A 46 23.97 -8.18 -14.43
N PRO A 47 23.24 -9.30 -14.67
CA PRO A 47 23.61 -10.12 -15.81
C PRO A 47 23.49 -9.18 -16.99
N SER A 48 24.58 -9.03 -17.73
CA SER A 48 24.69 -8.15 -18.89
C SER A 48 23.46 -8.38 -19.77
N PHE A 49 22.48 -7.48 -19.67
CA PHE A 49 21.22 -7.57 -20.41
C PHE A 49 21.43 -7.23 -21.90
N TYR A 50 22.68 -6.99 -22.29
CA TYR A 50 23.13 -6.91 -23.67
C TYR A 50 23.52 -8.30 -24.17
N GLY A 51 22.53 -9.08 -24.60
CA GLY A 51 22.79 -10.20 -25.51
C GLY A 51 22.18 -11.53 -25.09
N ARG A 52 20.85 -11.63 -25.13
CA ARG A 52 20.14 -12.73 -25.82
C ARG A 52 18.64 -12.57 -25.61
N SER A 53 17.90 -12.90 -26.67
CA SER A 53 16.46 -13.15 -26.69
C SER A 53 16.08 -14.22 -25.66
N LYS A 54 15.94 -13.84 -24.39
CA LYS A 54 15.39 -14.71 -23.36
C LYS A 54 14.07 -14.10 -22.91
N GLU A 55 13.01 -14.90 -22.98
CA GLU A 55 11.70 -14.56 -22.45
C GLU A 55 11.89 -14.14 -20.98
N LEU A 56 11.50 -12.90 -20.67
CA LEU A 56 11.55 -12.37 -19.32
C LEU A 56 10.63 -13.22 -18.44
N THR A 57 11.19 -13.80 -17.38
CA THR A 57 10.43 -14.54 -16.38
C THR A 57 9.88 -13.57 -15.33
N MET A 58 8.81 -13.95 -14.62
CA MET A 58 8.27 -13.13 -13.52
C MET A 58 9.31 -12.85 -12.42
N GLU A 59 10.30 -13.73 -12.26
CA GLU A 59 11.43 -13.50 -11.35
C GLU A 59 12.37 -12.37 -11.79
N ASP A 60 12.42 -12.01 -13.08
CA ASP A 60 13.28 -10.94 -13.61
C ASP A 60 12.69 -9.53 -13.36
N PHE A 61 11.40 -9.41 -13.05
CA PHE A 61 10.72 -8.13 -12.84
C PHE A 61 10.89 -7.54 -11.43
N ARG A 62 11.49 -8.27 -10.48
CA ARG A 62 11.74 -7.78 -9.10
C ARG A 62 13.22 -7.57 -8.81
N VAL A 63 14.00 -7.30 -9.84
CA VAL A 63 15.45 -7.13 -9.75
C VAL A 63 15.77 -5.67 -9.42
N LEU A 64 16.27 -5.43 -8.21
CA LEU A 64 16.87 -4.14 -7.87
C LEU A 64 18.39 -4.27 -7.96
N PRO A 65 19.06 -3.47 -8.82
CA PRO A 65 20.52 -3.44 -8.86
C PRO A 65 21.02 -2.84 -7.54
N TYR A 66 22.00 -3.48 -6.91
CA TYR A 66 22.68 -2.93 -5.75
C TYR A 66 24.18 -2.95 -6.00
N ASN A 67 24.86 -1.82 -5.73
CA ASN A 67 26.30 -1.69 -5.83
C ASN A 67 26.84 -1.44 -4.41
N GLY A 68 27.67 -2.36 -3.90
CA GLY A 68 28.30 -2.26 -2.59
C GLY A 68 27.79 -3.26 -1.56
N ASP A 69 27.95 -2.93 -0.27
CA ASP A 69 27.61 -3.80 0.87
C ASP A 69 26.21 -3.55 1.47
N GLU A 70 25.46 -2.60 0.90
CA GLU A 70 24.16 -2.14 1.41
C GLU A 70 23.03 -2.39 0.40
N ILE A 71 21.84 -2.70 0.93
CA ILE A 71 20.60 -2.81 0.16
C ILE A 71 19.65 -1.72 0.65
N ASP A 72 19.37 -0.74 -0.20
CA ASP A 72 18.35 0.27 0.09
C ASP A 72 16.95 -0.31 -0.13
N LEU A 73 16.22 -0.49 0.97
CA LEU A 73 14.83 -0.98 0.96
C LEU A 73 13.81 0.16 0.88
N TRP A 74 14.24 1.42 1.00
CA TRP A 74 13.35 2.57 1.14
C TRP A 74 12.35 2.68 -0.01
N GLN A 75 12.82 2.56 -1.26
CA GLN A 75 11.95 2.66 -2.43
C GLN A 75 10.83 1.62 -2.40
N VAL A 76 11.18 0.37 -2.12
CA VAL A 76 10.20 -0.74 -2.10
C VAL A 76 9.24 -0.63 -0.94
N LEU A 77 9.73 -0.28 0.25
CA LEU A 77 8.89 -0.10 1.42
C LEU A 77 7.92 1.08 1.21
N ARG A 78 8.40 2.18 0.61
CA ARG A 78 7.55 3.32 0.23
C ARG A 78 6.46 2.92 -0.76
N GLU A 79 6.81 2.18 -1.81
CA GLU A 79 5.82 1.69 -2.78
C GLU A 79 4.80 0.75 -2.14
N THR A 80 5.25 -0.15 -1.28
CA THR A 80 4.37 -1.05 -0.51
C THR A 80 3.38 -0.25 0.33
N ILE A 81 3.83 0.80 1.02
CA ILE A 81 2.97 1.69 1.81
C ILE A 81 1.96 2.41 0.91
N ILE A 82 2.40 2.96 -0.22
CA ILE A 82 1.52 3.69 -1.16
C ILE A 82 0.41 2.77 -1.68
N LEU A 83 0.75 1.53 -2.04
CA LEU A 83 -0.20 0.54 -2.56
C LEU A 83 -1.20 0.06 -1.50
N ALA A 84 -0.84 0.14 -0.22
CA ALA A 84 -1.74 -0.22 0.89
C ALA A 84 -2.80 0.85 1.18
N ILE A 85 -2.67 2.07 0.64
CA ILE A 85 -3.64 3.15 0.88
C ILE A 85 -4.96 2.83 0.16
N PRO A 86 -6.10 2.71 0.88
CA PRO A 86 -7.40 2.48 0.24
C PRO A 86 -7.82 3.67 -0.62
N THR A 87 -8.51 3.41 -1.74
CA THR A 87 -9.04 4.47 -2.60
C THR A 87 -10.22 5.22 -1.98
N LYS A 88 -10.99 4.57 -1.10
CA LYS A 88 -12.12 5.14 -0.33
C LYS A 88 -11.97 4.82 1.15
N PRO A 89 -11.01 5.45 1.85
CA PRO A 89 -10.74 5.17 3.25
C PRO A 89 -11.92 5.61 4.14
N LEU A 90 -12.29 4.79 5.13
CA LEU A 90 -13.37 5.09 6.06
C LEU A 90 -12.83 5.09 7.50
N CYS A 91 -13.21 6.09 8.29
CA CYS A 91 -12.81 6.17 9.70
C CYS A 91 -13.32 5.01 10.56
N LYS A 92 -14.40 4.35 10.10
CA LYS A 92 -14.95 3.11 10.64
C LYS A 92 -15.82 2.41 9.58
N PRO A 93 -16.03 1.08 9.67
CA PRO A 93 -16.75 0.31 8.65
C PRO A 93 -18.19 0.81 8.39
N ASP A 94 -18.86 1.31 9.42
CA ASP A 94 -20.25 1.77 9.42
C ASP A 94 -20.39 3.30 9.35
N CYS A 95 -19.35 4.02 8.89
CA CYS A 95 -19.38 5.48 8.82
C CYS A 95 -20.57 5.98 7.99
N LYS A 96 -21.44 6.77 8.62
CA LYS A 96 -22.68 7.27 7.99
C LYS A 96 -22.43 8.44 7.05
N GLY A 97 -21.30 9.14 7.21
CA GLY A 97 -20.92 10.27 6.36
C GLY A 97 -21.60 11.59 6.70
N LEU A 98 -21.46 12.57 5.81
CA LEU A 98 -22.16 13.84 5.91
C LEU A 98 -23.50 13.78 5.16
N CYS A 99 -24.47 14.54 5.65
CA CYS A 99 -25.68 14.82 4.90
C CYS A 99 -25.34 15.59 3.61
N PRO A 100 -25.78 15.14 2.42
CA PRO A 100 -25.46 15.82 1.16
C PRO A 100 -26.19 17.16 1.01
N ILE A 101 -27.19 17.45 1.85
CA ILE A 101 -27.99 18.68 1.79
C ILE A 101 -27.47 19.73 2.77
N CYS A 102 -27.26 19.37 4.04
CA CYS A 102 -26.88 20.34 5.08
C CYS A 102 -25.47 20.13 5.68
N GLY A 103 -24.72 19.12 5.27
CA GLY A 103 -23.35 18.87 5.75
C GLY A 103 -23.22 18.32 7.17
N VAL A 104 -24.35 18.08 7.87
CA VAL A 104 -24.34 17.48 9.22
C VAL A 104 -23.70 16.09 9.18
N ASN A 105 -22.78 15.82 10.12
CA ASN A 105 -22.16 14.51 10.28
C ASN A 105 -23.13 13.53 10.95
N TRP A 106 -23.62 12.56 10.17
CA TRP A 106 -24.58 11.55 10.64
C TRP A 106 -24.00 10.56 11.65
N ASN A 107 -22.68 10.56 11.87
CA ASN A 107 -22.07 9.81 12.96
C ASN A 107 -22.29 10.46 14.33
N LEU A 108 -22.58 11.77 14.38
CA LEU A 108 -22.72 12.55 15.61
C LEU A 108 -24.18 12.89 15.91
N THR A 109 -24.95 13.29 14.89
CA THR A 109 -26.35 13.69 15.04
C THR A 109 -27.16 13.45 13.77
N THR A 110 -28.49 13.54 13.87
CA THR A 110 -29.43 13.39 12.76
C THR A 110 -29.91 14.75 12.25
N CYS A 111 -30.40 14.78 11.01
CA CYS A 111 -31.11 15.93 10.42
C CYS A 111 -32.36 15.45 9.68
N GLU A 112 -33.22 16.38 9.27
CA GLU A 112 -34.51 16.08 8.60
C GLU A 112 -34.34 15.48 7.19
N HIS A 113 -33.17 15.64 6.59
CA HIS A 113 -32.83 15.17 5.25
C HIS A 113 -32.45 13.68 5.20
N GLN A 114 -33.32 12.79 5.68
CA GLN A 114 -33.04 11.36 5.68
C GLN A 114 -32.77 10.86 4.25
N PRO A 115 -31.78 9.96 4.07
CA PRO A 115 -31.52 9.37 2.77
C PRO A 115 -32.78 8.62 2.31
N SER A 116 -33.43 9.13 1.27
CA SER A 116 -34.50 8.43 0.58
C SER A 116 -33.90 7.13 0.05
N SER A 117 -34.38 5.99 0.55
CA SER A 117 -34.06 4.68 0.00
C SER A 117 -34.63 4.58 -1.42
N THR A 118 -33.91 5.07 -2.42
CA THR A 118 -34.24 4.81 -3.82
C THR A 118 -33.58 3.48 -4.18
N SER A 119 -34.34 2.42 -3.96
CA SER A 119 -34.12 1.11 -4.58
C SER A 119 -34.63 1.17 -6.03
N GLU A 120 -33.73 1.27 -6.99
CA GLU A 120 -33.94 0.89 -8.39
C GLU A 120 -32.66 0.23 -8.94
#